data_AF-A0A223RND2-F1
#
_entry.id   AF-A0A223RND2-F1
#
_cell.length_a   1.000
_cell.length_b   1.000
_cell.length_c   1.000
_cell.angle_alpha   90.00
_cell.angle_beta   90.00
_cell.angle_gamma   90.00
#
_symmetry.space_group_name_H-M   'P 1'
#
loop_
_entity.id
_entity.type
_entity.pdbx_description
1 polymer ?
#
loop_
_entity_poly.entity_id
_entity_poly.type
_entity_poly.pdbx_seq_one_letter_code
_entity_poly.pdbx_strand_id
1 'polypeptide(L)'
;MATTKREPKRVRSMRRRSAHHADRARKASTPVERFRAAQDALLSAVTHSRAPARTARGKHEEIADHVRRVLDRGEPNAASAALYDSKLNQSGTDSARLGNALMCLRGAISLLPETERDRLFEHYARHLGEEAQRIDAEGGDR
;
A
#
# COMPACT_ATOMS: atom_id res chain seq x y z
N MET A 1 -37.54 -13.79 23.00
CA MET A 1 -36.47 -12.77 23.06
C MET A 1 -35.28 -13.26 22.26
N ALA A 2 -35.04 -12.69 21.07
CA ALA A 2 -33.86 -13.03 20.28
C ALA A 2 -32.64 -12.33 20.89
N THR A 3 -31.74 -13.09 21.51
CA THR A 3 -30.45 -12.57 21.95
C THR A 3 -29.63 -12.22 20.72
N THR A 4 -29.52 -10.93 20.41
CA THR A 4 -28.62 -10.43 19.38
C THR A 4 -27.20 -10.85 19.73
N LYS A 5 -26.67 -11.85 19.01
CA LYS A 5 -25.29 -12.31 19.18
C LYS A 5 -24.36 -11.10 19.05
N ARG A 6 -23.54 -10.86 20.08
CA ARG A 6 -22.56 -9.77 20.05
C ARG A 6 -21.59 -9.99 18.89
N GLU A 7 -21.38 -8.95 18.09
CA GLU A 7 -20.39 -8.93 17.00
C GLU A 7 -19.02 -9.44 17.47
N PRO A 8 -18.36 -10.35 16.73
CA PRO A 8 -17.05 -10.87 17.12
C PRO A 8 -16.02 -9.75 17.32
N LYS A 9 -15.16 -9.87 18.34
CA LYS A 9 -14.10 -8.90 18.64
C LYS A 9 -13.22 -8.60 17.42
N ARG A 10 -12.95 -9.60 16.59
CA ARG A 10 -12.15 -9.49 15.36
C ARG A 10 -12.81 -8.58 14.32
N VAL A 11 -14.10 -8.78 14.05
CA VAL A 11 -14.89 -7.97 13.11
C VAL A 11 -14.95 -6.52 13.57
N ARG A 12 -15.22 -6.29 14.86
CA ARG A 12 -15.22 -4.93 15.43
C ARG A 12 -13.86 -4.24 15.32
N SER A 13 -12.77 -4.98 15.58
CA SER A 13 -11.41 -4.46 15.48
C SER A 13 -11.05 -4.10 14.03
N MET A 14 -11.38 -4.97 13.08
CA MET A 14 -11.24 -4.71 11.65
C MET A 14 -11.99 -3.45 11.24
N ARG A 15 -13.29 -3.35 11.54
CA ARG A 15 -14.11 -2.18 11.23
C ARG A 15 -13.53 -0.88 11.78
N ARG A 16 -13.00 -0.89 13.00
CA ARG A 16 -12.34 0.29 13.60
C ARG A 16 -11.05 0.67 12.84
N ARG A 17 -10.24 -0.31 12.43
CA ARG A 17 -9.02 -0.04 11.64
C ARG A 17 -9.39 0.52 10.26
N SER A 18 -10.33 -0.10 9.54
CA SER A 18 -10.75 0.36 8.22
C SER A 18 -11.36 1.77 8.31
N ALA A 19 -12.15 2.07 9.35
CA ALA A 19 -12.68 3.41 9.60
C ALA A 19 -11.58 4.44 9.90
N HIS A 20 -10.55 4.07 10.67
CA HIS A 20 -9.40 4.94 10.93
C HIS A 20 -8.66 5.33 9.65
N HIS A 21 -8.39 4.35 8.78
CA HIS A 21 -7.71 4.61 7.51
C HIS A 21 -8.59 5.39 6.51
N ALA A 22 -9.89 5.13 6.47
CA ALA A 22 -10.84 5.92 5.69
C ALA A 22 -10.92 7.38 6.16
N ASP A 23 -10.82 7.63 7.48
CA ASP A 23 -10.73 8.99 8.02
C ASP A 23 -9.43 9.70 7.60
N ARG A 24 -8.28 9.01 7.67
CA ARG A 24 -7.00 9.56 7.18
C ARG A 24 -7.05 9.90 5.69
N ALA A 25 -7.62 9.01 4.87
CA ALA A 25 -7.77 9.24 3.44
C ALA A 25 -8.67 10.45 3.14
N ARG A 26 -9.76 10.64 3.91
CA ARG A 26 -10.65 11.81 3.78
C ARG A 26 -9.98 13.13 4.15
N LYS A 27 -9.05 13.11 5.11
CA LYS A 27 -8.31 14.30 5.56
C LYS A 27 -7.12 14.67 4.67
N ALA A 28 -6.70 13.77 3.78
CA ALA A 28 -5.58 14.01 2.88
C ALA A 28 -5.96 15.03 1.78
N SER A 29 -5.22 16.14 1.75
CA SER A 29 -5.51 17.30 0.91
C SER A 29 -4.72 17.29 -0.41
N THR A 30 -3.55 16.65 -0.42
CA THR A 30 -2.68 16.57 -1.59
C THR A 30 -2.60 15.15 -2.17
N PRO A 31 -2.26 14.98 -3.46
CA PRO A 31 -2.05 13.65 -4.05
C PRO A 31 -1.07 12.78 -3.27
N VAL A 32 0.06 13.36 -2.83
CA VAL A 32 1.07 12.62 -2.04
C VAL A 32 0.56 12.22 -0.66
N GLU A 33 -0.28 13.03 -0.01
CA GLU A 33 -0.92 12.68 1.26
C GLU A 33 -1.93 11.53 1.07
N ARG A 34 -2.71 11.55 0.00
CA ARG A 34 -3.66 10.47 -0.33
C ARG A 34 -2.92 9.17 -0.58
N PHE A 35 -1.82 9.22 -1.32
CA PHE A 35 -0.94 8.08 -1.53
C PHE A 35 -0.40 7.52 -0.20
N ARG A 36 0.11 8.39 0.69
CA ARG A 36 0.61 7.96 2.01
C ARG A 36 -0.48 7.33 2.86
N ALA A 37 -1.69 7.90 2.88
CA ALA A 37 -2.82 7.32 3.60
C ALA A 37 -3.19 5.93 3.06
N ALA A 38 -3.17 5.74 1.73
CA ALA A 38 -3.42 4.45 1.10
C ALA A 38 -2.29 3.42 1.35
N GLN A 39 -1.03 3.87 1.37
CA GLN A 39 0.12 3.06 1.77
C GLN A 39 -0.03 2.53 3.20
N ASP A 40 -0.37 3.41 4.15
CA ASP A 40 -0.61 3.04 5.55
C ASP A 40 -1.75 2.02 5.68
N ALA A 41 -2.84 2.24 4.92
CA ALA A 41 -3.99 1.35 4.90
C ALA A 41 -3.61 -0.05 4.38
N LEU A 42 -2.87 -0.14 3.27
CA LEU A 42 -2.41 -1.40 2.71
C LEU A 42 -1.49 -2.15 3.68
N LEU A 43 -0.48 -1.49 4.25
CA LEU A 43 0.42 -2.12 5.22
C LEU A 43 -0.35 -2.64 6.44
N SER A 44 -1.32 -1.86 6.93
CA SER A 44 -2.20 -2.29 8.01
C SER A 44 -3.04 -3.50 7.62
N ALA A 45 -3.66 -3.52 6.44
CA ALA A 45 -4.47 -4.64 5.96
C ALA A 45 -3.63 -5.92 5.83
N VAL A 46 -2.45 -5.83 5.19
CA VAL A 46 -1.50 -6.94 5.05
C VAL A 46 -1.09 -7.51 6.40
N THR A 47 -0.74 -6.65 7.36
CA THR A 47 -0.31 -7.04 8.71
C THR A 47 -1.39 -7.84 9.46
N HIS A 48 -2.66 -7.52 9.24
CA HIS A 48 -3.79 -8.15 9.92
C HIS A 48 -4.52 -9.20 9.07
N SER A 49 -3.98 -9.52 7.89
CA SER A 49 -4.50 -10.56 7.01
C SER A 49 -4.29 -11.95 7.62
N ARG A 50 -4.90 -12.97 7.01
CA ARG A 50 -4.79 -14.36 7.49
C ARG A 50 -3.38 -14.93 7.32
N ALA A 51 -2.63 -14.47 6.32
CA ALA A 51 -1.28 -14.95 6.00
C ALA A 51 -0.34 -13.76 5.72
N PRO A 52 0.02 -12.95 6.73
CA PRO A 52 0.69 -11.67 6.52
C PRO A 52 1.96 -11.74 5.68
N ALA A 53 2.82 -12.73 5.91
CA ALA A 53 4.05 -12.90 5.14
C ALA A 53 3.77 -13.22 3.66
N ARG A 54 2.83 -14.12 3.39
CA ARG A 54 2.45 -14.51 2.02
C ARG A 54 1.81 -13.35 1.27
N THR A 55 0.88 -12.65 1.91
CA THR A 55 0.22 -11.48 1.33
C THR A 55 1.23 -10.36 1.09
N ALA A 56 2.14 -10.11 2.03
CA ALA A 56 3.20 -9.12 1.87
C ALA A 56 4.13 -9.45 0.70
N ARG A 57 4.49 -10.72 0.52
CA ARG A 57 5.32 -11.18 -0.61
C ARG A 57 4.63 -10.95 -1.95
N GLY A 58 3.38 -11.38 -2.10
CA GLY A 58 2.64 -11.17 -3.35
C GLY A 58 2.48 -9.68 -3.68
N LYS A 59 2.24 -8.83 -2.68
CA LYS A 59 2.17 -7.38 -2.88
C LYS A 59 3.52 -6.75 -3.14
N HIS A 60 4.60 -7.26 -2.55
CA HIS A 60 5.95 -6.80 -2.83
C HIS A 60 6.31 -7.00 -4.31
N GLU A 61 6.04 -8.18 -4.86
CA GLU A 61 6.31 -8.51 -6.27
C GLU A 61 5.57 -7.56 -7.22
N GLU A 62 4.27 -7.38 -7.00
CA GLU A 62 3.43 -6.46 -7.79
C GLU A 62 3.92 -5.01 -7.71
N ILE A 63 4.22 -4.51 -6.50
CA ILE A 63 4.69 -3.14 -6.30
C ILE A 63 6.09 -2.94 -6.87
N ALA A 64 6.98 -3.93 -6.76
CA ALA A 64 8.31 -3.86 -7.37
C ALA A 64 8.23 -3.71 -8.89
N ASP A 65 7.29 -4.40 -9.56
CA ASP A 65 7.06 -4.24 -10.99
C ASP A 65 6.51 -2.84 -11.33
N HIS A 66 5.62 -2.29 -10.51
CA HIS A 66 5.16 -0.91 -10.66
C HIS A 66 6.31 0.09 -10.53
N VAL A 67 7.22 -0.10 -9.58
CA VAL A 67 8.41 0.75 -9.41
C VAL A 67 9.24 0.74 -10.69
N ARG A 68 9.57 -0.43 -11.23
CA ARG A 68 10.35 -0.57 -12.46
C ARG A 68 9.70 0.17 -13.63
N ARG A 69 8.39 -0.02 -13.86
CA ARG A 69 7.65 0.66 -14.93
C ARG A 69 7.61 2.18 -14.78
N VAL A 70 7.58 2.70 -13.55
CA VAL A 70 7.63 4.15 -13.30
C VAL A 70 9.03 4.69 -13.54
N LEU A 71 10.06 3.96 -13.11
CA LEU A 71 11.46 4.34 -13.35
C LEU A 71 11.78 4.34 -14.84
N ASP A 72 11.30 3.37 -15.62
CA ASP A 72 11.49 3.35 -17.08
C ASP A 72 10.98 4.62 -17.77
N ARG A 73 9.97 5.29 -17.19
CA ARG A 73 9.42 6.56 -17.69
C ARG A 73 10.17 7.78 -17.17
N GLY A 74 10.70 7.71 -15.95
CA GLY A 74 11.40 8.81 -15.31
C GLY A 74 12.86 8.96 -15.75
N GLU A 75 13.36 8.05 -16.58
CA GLU A 75 14.74 8.01 -17.11
C GLU A 75 15.81 8.34 -16.03
N PRO A 76 15.81 7.62 -14.89
CA PRO A 76 16.77 7.88 -13.84
C PRO A 76 18.19 7.62 -14.34
N ASN A 77 19.15 8.41 -13.87
CA ASN A 77 20.56 8.11 -14.10
C ASN A 77 20.93 6.72 -13.54
N ALA A 78 22.04 6.15 -14.04
CA ALA A 78 22.45 4.79 -13.71
C ALA A 78 22.64 4.55 -12.20
N ALA A 79 23.12 5.55 -11.45
CA ALA A 79 23.31 5.44 -10.01
C ALA A 79 21.98 5.34 -9.26
N SER A 80 21.00 6.17 -9.62
CA SER A 80 19.64 6.11 -9.09
C SER A 80 18.96 4.80 -9.44
N ALA A 81 19.07 4.33 -10.69
CA ALA A 81 18.52 3.05 -11.11
C ALA A 81 19.10 1.87 -10.29
N ALA A 82 20.42 1.83 -10.10
CA ALA A 82 21.09 0.82 -9.28
C ALA A 82 20.66 0.89 -7.80
N LEU A 83 20.44 2.09 -7.26
CA LEU A 83 19.95 2.26 -5.90
C LEU A 83 18.54 1.69 -5.74
N TYR A 84 17.63 1.95 -6.68
CA TYR A 84 16.28 1.39 -6.64
C TYR A 84 16.30 -0.13 -6.72
N ASP A 85 17.06 -0.71 -7.63
CA ASP A 85 17.18 -2.15 -7.75
C ASP A 85 17.74 -2.79 -6.46
N SER A 86 18.80 -2.20 -5.90
CA SER A 86 19.37 -2.62 -4.60
C SER A 86 18.32 -2.59 -3.48
N LYS A 87 17.49 -1.54 -3.40
CA LYS A 87 16.44 -1.42 -2.38
C LYS A 87 15.28 -2.39 -2.58
N LEU A 88 14.91 -2.68 -3.82
CA LEU A 88 13.86 -3.66 -4.13
C LEU A 88 14.28 -5.10 -3.84
N ASN A 89 15.58 -5.40 -4.02
CA ASN A 89 16.18 -6.70 -3.78
C ASN A 89 16.78 -6.87 -2.37
N GLN A 90 16.65 -5.85 -1.51
CA GLN A 90 17.17 -5.91 -0.15
C GLN A 90 16.53 -7.06 0.64
N SER A 91 17.36 -7.85 1.30
CA SER A 91 16.91 -8.93 2.20
C SER A 91 16.21 -8.37 3.44
N GLY A 92 15.24 -9.12 3.97
CA GLY A 92 14.47 -8.73 5.15
C GLY A 92 13.18 -9.51 5.28
N THR A 93 12.36 -9.17 6.28
CA THR A 93 11.02 -9.74 6.42
C THR A 93 10.14 -9.32 5.24
N ASP A 94 9.17 -10.16 4.84
CA ASP A 94 8.28 -9.85 3.71
C ASP A 94 7.56 -8.49 3.89
N SER A 95 7.18 -8.14 5.12
CA SER A 95 6.59 -6.83 5.45
C SER A 95 7.56 -5.66 5.27
N ALA A 96 8.83 -5.82 5.68
CA ALA A 96 9.84 -4.79 5.50
C ALA A 96 10.15 -4.58 4.00
N ARG A 97 10.22 -5.68 3.23
CA ARG A 97 10.40 -5.63 1.78
C ARG A 97 9.25 -4.89 1.10
N LEU A 98 7.99 -5.19 1.47
CA LEU A 98 6.82 -4.45 0.98
C LEU A 98 6.89 -2.95 1.33
N GLY A 99 7.24 -2.61 2.58
CA GLY A 99 7.41 -1.22 3.01
C GLY A 99 8.46 -0.47 2.19
N ASN A 100 9.59 -1.11 1.92
CA ASN A 100 10.65 -0.57 1.06
C ASN A 100 10.19 -0.37 -0.39
N ALA A 101 9.45 -1.33 -0.96
CA ALA A 101 8.92 -1.21 -2.31
C ALA A 101 7.93 -0.04 -2.45
N LEU A 102 7.04 0.16 -1.47
CA LEU A 102 6.11 1.30 -1.47
C LEU A 102 6.84 2.65 -1.31
N MET A 103 7.91 2.68 -0.50
CA MET A 103 8.78 3.86 -0.41
C MET A 103 9.48 4.14 -1.76
N CYS A 104 9.97 3.08 -2.43
CA CYS A 104 10.58 3.19 -3.74
C CYS A 104 9.57 3.71 -4.78
N LEU A 105 8.32 3.22 -4.75
CA LEU A 105 7.27 3.67 -5.67
C LEU A 105 7.00 5.16 -5.50
N ARG A 106 6.88 5.62 -4.25
CA ARG A 106 6.72 7.05 -3.96
C ARG A 106 7.89 7.87 -4.50
N GLY A 107 9.12 7.41 -4.27
CA GLY A 107 10.33 8.07 -4.76
C GLY A 107 10.37 8.13 -6.29
N ALA A 108 10.05 7.03 -6.96
CA ALA A 108 10.03 6.94 -8.41
C ALA A 108 8.99 7.89 -9.03
N ILE A 109 7.78 7.95 -8.46
CA ILE A 109 6.74 8.89 -8.90
C ILE A 109 7.21 10.34 -8.73
N SER A 110 7.91 10.66 -7.62
CA SER A 110 8.43 12.01 -7.36
C SER A 110 9.48 12.48 -8.36
N LEU A 111 10.08 11.60 -9.18
CA LEU A 111 11.03 11.98 -10.23
C LEU A 111 10.32 12.50 -11.50
N LEU A 112 9.02 12.26 -11.64
CA LEU A 112 8.27 12.61 -12.83
C LEU A 112 7.90 14.11 -12.87
N PRO A 113 7.59 14.65 -14.06
CA PRO A 113 6.99 15.97 -14.19
C PRO A 113 5.72 16.10 -13.35
N GLU A 114 5.49 17.28 -12.77
CA GLU A 114 4.43 17.53 -11.79
C GLU A 114 3.05 17.01 -12.20
N THR A 115 2.62 17.27 -13.44
CA THR A 115 1.32 16.82 -13.93
C THR A 115 1.20 15.29 -13.98
N GLU A 116 2.27 14.57 -14.31
CA GLU A 116 2.27 13.10 -14.34
C GLU A 116 2.43 12.52 -12.94
N ARG A 117 3.31 13.11 -12.12
CA ARG A 117 3.51 12.77 -10.72
C ARG A 117 2.19 12.76 -9.95
N ASP A 118 1.42 13.83 -10.05
CA ASP A 118 0.17 13.96 -9.30
C ASP A 118 -0.89 12.96 -9.79
N ARG A 119 -0.99 12.75 -11.12
CA ARG A 119 -1.85 11.72 -11.71
C ARG A 119 -1.49 10.32 -11.23
N LEU A 120 -0.20 9.98 -11.17
CA LEU A 120 0.23 8.67 -10.68
C LEU A 120 0.03 8.52 -9.18
N PHE A 121 0.25 9.57 -8.39
CA PHE A 121 -0.08 9.53 -6.97
C PHE A 121 -1.57 9.23 -6.74
N GLU A 122 -2.47 9.87 -7.48
CA GLU A 122 -3.90 9.59 -7.37
C GLU A 122 -4.27 8.19 -7.86
N HIS A 123 -3.68 7.76 -8.99
CA HIS A 123 -3.88 6.43 -9.53
C HIS A 123 -3.49 5.34 -8.51
N TYR A 124 -2.28 5.43 -7.96
CA TYR A 124 -1.81 4.45 -6.98
C TYR A 124 -2.48 4.61 -5.62
N ALA A 125 -2.88 5.81 -5.20
CA ALA A 125 -3.68 5.97 -3.98
C ALA A 125 -4.99 5.18 -4.07
N ARG A 126 -5.68 5.24 -5.22
CA ARG A 126 -6.89 4.44 -5.48
C ARG A 126 -6.57 2.93 -5.50
N HIS A 127 -5.57 2.52 -6.28
CA HIS A 127 -5.18 1.10 -6.39
C HIS A 127 -4.84 0.47 -5.03
N LEU A 128 -3.98 1.13 -4.24
CA LEU A 128 -3.58 0.66 -2.92
C LEU A 128 -4.76 0.62 -1.95
N GLY A 129 -5.69 1.58 -2.04
CA GLY A 129 -6.91 1.60 -1.25
C GLY A 129 -7.85 0.42 -1.58
N GLU A 130 -8.04 0.12 -2.86
CA GLU A 130 -8.82 -1.02 -3.33
C GLU A 130 -8.20 -2.36 -2.92
N GLU A 131 -6.87 -2.48 -2.95
CA GLU A 131 -6.15 -3.65 -2.46
C GLU A 131 -6.29 -3.83 -0.95
N ALA A 132 -6.18 -2.75 -0.17
CA ALA A 132 -6.39 -2.80 1.27
C ALA A 132 -7.80 -3.28 1.61
N GLN A 133 -8.83 -2.78 0.91
CA GLN A 133 -10.21 -3.21 1.08
C GLN A 133 -10.43 -4.68 0.72
N ARG A 134 -9.82 -5.16 -0.37
CA ARG A 134 -9.88 -6.58 -0.77
C ARG A 134 -9.28 -7.50 0.30
N ILE A 135 -8.10 -7.15 0.81
CA ILE A 135 -7.42 -7.93 1.87
C ILE A 135 -8.25 -7.95 3.17
N ASP A 136 -8.82 -6.81 3.57
CA ASP A 136 -9.70 -6.73 4.74
C ASP A 136 -10.97 -7.60 4.54
N ALA A 137 -11.58 -7.57 3.34
CA ALA A 137 -12.79 -8.35 3.01
C ALA A 137 -12.54 -9.86 3.08
N GLU A 138 -11.42 -10.35 2.52
CA GLU A 138 -11.01 -11.76 2.63
C GLU A 138 -10.82 -12.20 4.09
N GLY A 139 -10.49 -11.26 4.98
CA GLY A 139 -10.39 -11.48 6.42
C GLY A 139 -11.72 -11.51 7.17
N GLY A 140 -12.72 -10.75 6.69
CA GLY A 140 -13.96 -10.40 7.40
C GLY A 140 -15.16 -11.36 7.24
N ASP A 141 -15.14 -12.27 6.27
CA ASP A 141 -16.27 -13.16 5.90
C ASP A 141 -16.56 -14.32 6.89
N ARG A 142 -16.24 -14.17 8.19
CA ARG A 142 -16.50 -15.17 9.24
C ARG A 142 -16.92 -14.56 10.57
#